data_AF-A0A351SAW4-F1
#
_entry.id   AF-A0A351SAW4-F1
#
_cell.length_a   1.000
_cell.length_b   1.000
_cell.length_c   1.000
_cell.angle_alpha   90.00
_cell.angle_beta   90.00
_cell.angle_gamma   90.00
#
_symmetry.space_group_name_H-M   'P 1'
#
loop_
_entity.id
_entity.type
_entity.pdbx_description
1 polymer ?
#
loop_
_entity_poly.entity_id
_entity_poly.type
_entity_poly.pdbx_seq_one_letter_code
_entity_poly.pdbx_strand_id
1 'polypeptide(L)' 'GEKWPIKSPLFGKHNLLNMTAAVAAARHAGVPCSEAITALSTFKGVKRRLEVFAQQDGVTFYDDFAHH' A
#
# COMPACT_ATOMS: atom_id res chain seq x y z
N GLY A 1 22.31 8.66 -2.66
CA GLY A 1 21.23 8.26 -1.73
C GLY A 1 20.93 6.80 -1.93
N GLU A 2 20.61 6.07 -0.86
CA GLU A 2 20.20 4.66 -0.93
C GLU A 2 18.89 4.51 -1.72
N LYS A 3 18.76 3.40 -2.45
CA LYS A 3 17.55 3.03 -3.18
C LYS A 3 17.04 1.70 -2.64
N TRP A 4 15.74 1.63 -2.44
CA TRP A 4 15.08 0.46 -1.87
C TRP A 4 13.93 0.02 -2.77
N PRO A 5 14.08 -1.09 -3.52
CA PRO A 5 12.99 -1.61 -4.32
C PRO A 5 11.89 -2.19 -3.42
N ILE A 6 10.63 -1.83 -3.68
CA ILE A 6 9.46 -2.39 -3.00
C ILE A 6 8.52 -2.97 -4.04
N LYS A 7 7.99 -4.16 -3.73
CA LYS A 7 6.82 -4.72 -4.41
C LYS A 7 5.63 -4.56 -3.46
N SER A 8 4.54 -3.98 -3.94
CA SER A 8 3.31 -3.79 -3.18
C SER A 8 2.11 -4.25 -4.00
N PRO A 9 1.07 -4.84 -3.38
CA PRO A 9 -0.20 -5.08 -4.05
C PRO A 9 -0.99 -3.78 -4.29
N LEU A 10 -0.61 -2.68 -3.64
CA LEU A 10 -1.23 -1.38 -3.83
C LEU A 10 -0.81 -0.77 -5.17
N PHE A 11 -1.80 -0.38 -5.97
CA PHE A 11 -1.59 0.22 -7.27
C PHE A 11 -2.05 1.68 -7.30
N GLY A 12 -1.56 2.42 -8.29
CA GLY A 12 -1.95 3.81 -8.55
C GLY A 12 -1.04 4.86 -7.90
N LYS A 13 -0.99 6.04 -8.53
CA LYS A 13 -0.14 7.17 -8.12
C LYS A 13 -0.41 7.63 -6.68
N HIS A 14 -1.68 7.63 -6.26
CA HIS A 14 -2.06 8.02 -4.91
C HIS A 14 -1.47 7.09 -3.85
N ASN A 15 -1.54 5.77 -4.06
CA ASN A 15 -0.93 4.81 -3.14
C ASN A 15 0.59 4.92 -3.11
N LEU A 16 1.25 5.16 -4.25
CA LEU A 16 2.68 5.44 -4.27
C LEU A 16 3.05 6.64 -3.38
N LEU A 17 2.28 7.73 -3.46
CA LEU A 17 2.48 8.91 -2.63
C LEU A 17 2.22 8.61 -1.15
N ASN A 18 1.14 7.89 -0.82
CA ASN A 18 0.83 7.49 0.56
C ASN A 18 1.94 6.62 1.16
N MET A 19 2.43 5.64 0.41
CA MET A 19 3.55 4.78 0.81
C MET A 19 4.83 5.60 1.07
N THR A 20 5.13 6.54 0.18
CA THR A 20 6.30 7.43 0.32
C THR A 20 6.18 8.31 1.57
N ALA A 21 5.00 8.91 1.78
CA ALA A 21 4.72 9.73 2.95
C ALA A 21 4.81 8.93 4.26
N ALA A 22 4.29 7.69 4.28
CA ALA A 22 4.37 6.80 5.44
C ALA A 22 5.81 6.46 5.82
N VAL A 23 6.67 6.12 4.84
CA VAL A 23 8.10 5.86 5.09
C VAL A 23 8.81 7.13 5.59
N ALA A 24 8.51 8.30 5.02
CA ALA A 24 9.08 9.57 5.47
C ALA A 24 8.69 9.90 6.92
N ALA A 25 7.41 9.69 7.27
CA ALA A 25 6.91 9.89 8.62
C ALA A 25 7.54 8.92 9.62
N ALA A 26 7.65 7.63 9.29
CA ALA A 26 8.30 6.63 10.13
C ALA A 26 9.77 6.97 10.39
N ARG A 27 10.50 7.38 9.34
CA ARG A 27 11.88 7.87 9.45
C ARG A 27 11.98 9.06 10.40
N HIS A 28 11.08 10.04 10.26
CA HIS A 28 11.05 11.21 11.12
C HIS A 28 10.80 10.85 12.60
N ALA A 29 10.02 9.80 12.85
CA ALA A 29 9.77 9.26 14.18
C ALA A 29 10.92 8.36 14.73
N GLY A 30 12.03 8.21 13.99
CA GLY A 30 13.21 7.46 14.43
C GLY A 30 13.28 6.00 13.95
N VAL A 31 12.33 5.55 13.13
CA VAL A 31 12.35 4.19 12.56
C VAL A 31 13.37 4.13 11.41
N PRO A 32 14.31 3.18 11.39
CA PRO A 32 15.21 3.00 10.26
C PRO A 32 14.43 2.77 8.95
N CYS A 33 14.88 3.37 7.85
CA CYS A 33 14.20 3.22 6.56
C CYS A 33 14.07 1.75 6.15
N SER A 34 15.09 0.93 6.37
CA SER A 34 15.10 -0.50 6.11
C SER A 34 13.93 -1.23 6.78
N GLU A 35 13.65 -0.93 8.05
CA GLU A 35 12.52 -1.51 8.80
C GLU A 35 11.18 -1.04 8.26
N ALA A 36 11.03 0.27 8.01
CA ALA A 36 9.82 0.84 7.45
C ALA A 36 9.47 0.23 6.07
N ILE A 37 10.49 0.04 5.23
CA ILE A 37 10.37 -0.58 3.90
C ILE A 37 10.00 -2.06 4.03
N THR A 38 10.61 -2.78 4.97
CA THR A 38 10.27 -4.18 5.25
C THR A 38 8.81 -4.30 5.67
N ALA A 39 8.36 -3.49 6.63
CA ALA A 39 6.97 -3.47 7.06
C ALA A 39 6.01 -3.13 5.90
N LEU A 40 6.35 -2.11 5.11
CA LEU A 40 5.55 -1.69 3.96
C LEU A 40 5.44 -2.78 2.89
N SER A 41 6.49 -3.57 2.67
CA SER A 41 6.47 -4.69 1.71
C SER A 41 5.48 -5.80 2.10
N THR A 42 5.15 -5.91 3.39
CA THR A 42 4.16 -6.86 3.91
C THR A 42 2.74 -6.31 3.99
N PHE A 43 2.56 -5.00 3.77
CA PHE A 43 1.27 -4.33 3.86
C PHE A 43 0.36 -4.76 2.70
N LYS A 44 -0.74 -5.42 3.02
CA LYS A 44 -1.70 -5.97 2.04
C LYS A 44 -2.76 -4.96 1.59
N GLY A 45 -2.75 -3.76 2.15
CA GLY A 45 -3.80 -2.77 1.96
C GLY A 45 -4.79 -2.73 3.12
N VAL A 46 -5.84 -1.94 2.93
CA VAL A 46 -6.91 -1.75 3.91
C VAL A 46 -8.12 -2.56 3.46
N LYS A 47 -8.79 -3.22 4.39
CA LYS A 47 -10.05 -3.91 4.09
C LYS A 47 -11.03 -2.95 3.43
N ARG A 48 -11.75 -3.45 2.43
CA ARG A 48 -12.77 -2.72 1.68
C ARG A 48 -12.24 -1.47 0.98
N ARG A 49 -10.98 -1.47 0.53
CA ARG A 49 -10.39 -0.37 -0.25
C ARG A 49 -9.81 -0.93 -1.54
N LEU A 50 -10.58 -0.83 -2.64
CA LEU A 50 -10.31 -1.50 -3.91
C LEU A 50 -9.96 -2.99 -3.72
N GLU A 51 -10.62 -3.65 -2.76
CA GLU A 51 -10.33 -5.03 -2.41
C GLU A 51 -11.04 -5.97 -3.39
N VAL A 52 -10.28 -6.78 -4.13
CA VAL A 52 -10.86 -7.86 -4.93
C VAL A 52 -11.25 -9.01 -4.00
N PHE A 53 -12.54 -9.21 -3.79
CA PHE A 53 -13.05 -10.29 -2.93
C PHE A 53 -13.60 -11.48 -3.72
N ALA A 54 -13.90 -11.31 -5.01
CA ALA A 54 -14.33 -12.38 -5.89
C ALA A 54 -13.97 -12.13 -7.36
N GLN A 55 -13.79 -13.23 -8.11
CA GLN A 55 -13.72 -13.24 -9.56
C GLN A 55 -14.57 -14.39 -10.08
N GLN A 56 -15.51 -14.10 -10.98
CA GLN A 56 -16.43 -15.08 -11.53
C GLN A 56 -16.77 -14.73 -12.98
N ASP A 57 -16.72 -15.73 -13.88
CA ASP A 57 -17.12 -15.60 -15.28
C ASP A 57 -16.47 -14.40 -16.01
N GLY A 58 -15.20 -14.10 -15.70
CA GLY A 58 -14.44 -12.98 -16.25
C GLY A 58 -14.73 -11.61 -15.60
N VAL A 59 -15.63 -11.55 -14.63
CA VAL A 59 -15.96 -10.33 -13.86
C VAL A 59 -15.14 -10.27 -12.58
N THR A 60 -14.53 -9.11 -12.31
CA THR A 60 -13.82 -8.85 -11.05
C THR A 60 -14.66 -8.00 -10.13
N PHE A 61 -14.90 -8.48 -8.91
CA PHE A 61 -15.72 -7.81 -7.91
C PHE A 61 -14.83 -7.11 -6.89
N TYR A 62 -15.05 -5.81 -6.71
CA TYR A 62 -14.32 -4.97 -5.78
C TYR A 62 -15.24 -4.54 -4.63
N ASP A 63 -14.78 -4.67 -3.38
CA ASP A 63 -15.38 -4.04 -2.20
C ASP A 63 -14.61 -2.74 -1.92
N ASP A 64 -15.31 -1.61 -1.99
CA ASP A 64 -14.78 -0.30 -1.67
C ASP A 64 -15.72 0.45 -0.71
N PHE A 65 -15.16 1.00 0.37
CA PHE A 65 -15.91 1.75 1.36
C PHE A 65 -16.14 3.22 0.98
N ALA A 66 -15.80 3.69 -0.23
CA ALA A 66 -16.09 5.07 -0.65
C ALA A 66 -17.59 5.42 -0.54
N HIS A 67 -17.93 6.52 0.14
CA HIS A 67 -19.31 6.96 0.38
C HIS A 67 -19.47 8.48 0.54
N HIS A 68 -18.53 9.26 -0.01
CA HIS A 68 -18.54 10.72 0.04
C HIS A 68 -18.37 11.32 -1.35
#